data_AF-A0A939V507-F1
#
_entry.id   AF-A0A939V507-F1
#
_cell.length_a   1.000
_cell.length_b   1.000
_cell.length_c   1.000
_cell.angle_alpha   90.00
_cell.angle_beta   90.00
_cell.angle_gamma   90.00
#
_symmetry.space_group_name_H-M   'P 1'
#
loop_
_entity.id
_entity.type
_entity.pdbx_description
1 polymer ?
#
loop_
_entity_poly.entity_id
_entity_poly.type
_entity_poly.pdbx_seq_one_letter_code
_entity_poly.pdbx_strand_id
1 'polypeptide(L)'
;MTILEAIEARHGVRAYKSEPLLDDVVNALEDKIAQLNREGQLHMQLILNESRAFQSRMSKYGKLLGVNNYVIVAGQKANDSNAYQQ
;
A
#
# COMPACT_ATOMS: atom_id res chain seq x y z
N MET A 1 18.17 -12.54 -3.43
CA MET A 1 18.25 -11.43 -2.47
C MET A 1 17.88 -11.97 -1.10
N THR A 2 18.70 -11.67 -0.09
CA THR A 2 18.41 -11.94 1.32
C THR A 2 17.48 -10.87 1.90
N ILE A 3 16.93 -11.10 3.09
CA ILE A 3 16.09 -10.08 3.77
C ILE A 3 16.90 -8.81 4.08
N LEU A 4 18.17 -8.94 4.49
CA LEU A 4 19.01 -7.79 4.83
C LEU A 4 19.30 -6.93 3.59
N GLU A 5 19.68 -7.56 2.48
CA GLU A 5 19.87 -6.87 1.19
C GLU A 5 18.59 -6.16 0.74
N ALA A 6 17.41 -6.78 0.96
CA ALA A 6 16.12 -6.18 0.64
C ALA A 6 15.85 -4.89 1.41
N ILE A 7 16.17 -4.90 2.71
CA ILE A 7 15.99 -3.76 3.59
C ILE A 7 16.89 -2.60 3.16
N GLU A 8 18.17 -2.89 2.85
CA GLU A 8 19.14 -1.89 2.39
C GLU A 8 18.76 -1.31 1.02
N ALA A 9 18.31 -2.15 0.08
CA ALA A 9 17.95 -1.71 -1.26
C ALA A 9 16.62 -0.94 -1.33
N ARG A 10 15.74 -1.08 -0.32
CA ARG A 10 14.41 -0.47 -0.32
C ARG A 10 14.51 1.06 -0.29
N HIS A 11 13.90 1.71 -1.28
CA HIS A 11 13.83 3.17 -1.38
C HIS A 11 12.44 3.64 -1.81
N GLY A 12 12.13 4.91 -1.57
CA GLY A 12 10.86 5.51 -1.96
C GLY A 12 10.81 5.84 -3.44
N VAL A 13 10.23 4.94 -4.25
CA VAL A 13 9.97 5.19 -5.67
C VAL A 13 8.78 6.14 -5.82
N ARG A 14 8.89 7.10 -6.74
CA ARG A 14 7.83 8.09 -7.01
C ARG A 14 7.45 8.22 -8.48
N ALA A 15 8.18 7.56 -9.38
CA ALA A 15 7.88 7.51 -10.80
C ALA A 15 7.87 6.05 -11.24
N TYR A 16 6.77 5.64 -11.87
CA TYR A 16 6.51 4.25 -12.24
C TYR A 16 6.30 4.16 -13.75
N LYS A 17 6.63 3.00 -14.31
CA LYS A 17 6.34 2.70 -15.71
C LYS A 17 4.84 2.45 -15.87
N SER A 18 4.31 2.75 -17.05
CA SER A 18 2.93 2.41 -17.41
C SER A 18 2.80 0.93 -17.82
N GLU A 19 3.40 0.03 -17.04
CA GLU A 19 3.39 -1.41 -17.26
C GLU A 19 2.54 -2.08 -16.16
N PRO A 20 1.64 -3.02 -16.51
CA PRO A 20 0.91 -3.80 -15.50
C PRO A 20 1.86 -4.59 -14.60
N LEU A 21 1.41 -4.89 -13.38
CA LEU A 21 2.08 -5.88 -12.55
C LEU A 21 1.89 -7.27 -13.16
N LEU A 22 2.91 -8.12 -13.03
CA LEU A 22 2.82 -9.53 -13.42
C LEU A 22 1.91 -10.29 -12.45
N ASP A 23 1.22 -11.31 -12.96
CA ASP A 23 0.24 -12.09 -12.17
C ASP A 23 0.88 -12.78 -10.96
N ASP A 24 2.12 -13.27 -11.09
CA ASP A 24 2.86 -13.89 -10.00
C ASP A 24 3.16 -12.89 -8.86
N VAL A 25 3.50 -11.65 -9.21
CA VAL A 25 3.69 -10.55 -8.26
C VAL A 25 2.36 -10.18 -7.59
N VAL A 26 1.27 -10.08 -8.35
CA VAL A 26 -0.07 -9.80 -7.80
C VAL A 26 -0.46 -10.88 -6.79
N ASN A 27 -0.37 -12.15 -7.17
CA ASN A 27 -0.72 -13.27 -6.30
C ASN A 27 0.12 -13.27 -5.01
N ALA A 28 1.44 -13.06 -5.12
CA ALA A 28 2.32 -13.00 -3.95
C ALA A 28 1.95 -11.83 -3.00
N LEU A 29 1.57 -10.68 -3.54
CA LEU A 29 1.12 -9.53 -2.75
C LEU A 29 -0.23 -9.81 -2.07
N GLU A 30 -1.19 -10.38 -2.78
CA GLU A 30 -2.51 -10.72 -2.25
C GLU A 30 -2.42 -11.78 -1.15
N ASP A 31 -1.62 -12.84 -1.34
CA ASP A 31 -1.37 -13.87 -0.33
C ASP A 31 -0.79 -13.28 0.95
N LYS A 32 0.19 -12.37 0.80
CA LYS A 32 0.81 -11.71 1.94
C LYS A 32 -0.15 -10.77 2.65
N ILE A 33 -0.95 -10.01 1.90
CA ILE A 33 -2.01 -9.14 2.43
C ILE A 33 -3.02 -9.98 3.21
N ALA A 34 -3.47 -11.11 2.66
CA ALA A 34 -4.42 -11.99 3.31
C ALA A 34 -3.84 -12.57 4.61
N GLN A 35 -2.55 -12.96 4.62
CA GLN A 35 -1.86 -13.36 5.84
C GLN A 35 -1.87 -12.25 6.89
N LEU A 36 -1.46 -11.03 6.52
CA LEU A 36 -1.37 -9.90 7.44
C LEU A 36 -2.74 -9.46 7.98
N ASN A 37 -3.79 -9.51 7.17
CA ASN A 37 -5.16 -9.24 7.60
C ASN A 37 -5.68 -10.29 8.60
N ARG A 38 -5.25 -11.55 8.48
CA ARG A 38 -5.61 -12.60 9.46
C ARG A 38 -4.86 -12.44 10.78
N GLU A 39 -3.59 -12.04 10.71
CA GLU A 39 -2.71 -11.91 11.87
C GLU A 39 -2.94 -10.58 12.63
N GLY A 40 -3.37 -9.54 11.93
CA GLY A 40 -3.53 -8.19 12.47
C GLY A 40 -4.99 -7.72 12.54
N GLN A 41 -5.22 -6.59 13.24
CA GLN A 41 -6.51 -5.88 13.23
C GLN A 41 -6.53 -4.80 12.13
N LEU A 42 -6.03 -5.16 10.94
CA LEU A 42 -5.96 -4.28 9.78
C LEU A 42 -6.81 -4.85 8.64
N HIS A 43 -7.32 -3.96 7.80
CA HIS A 43 -7.98 -4.29 6.55
C HIS A 43 -7.17 -3.72 5.39
N MET A 44 -6.31 -4.56 4.84
CA MET A 44 -5.47 -4.25 3.69
C MET A 44 -6.08 -4.77 2.39
N GLN A 45 -6.00 -3.99 1.32
CA GLN A 45 -6.50 -4.38 0.00
C GLN A 45 -5.57 -3.89 -1.10
N LEU A 46 -5.26 -4.76 -2.06
CA LEU A 46 -4.58 -4.39 -3.30
C LEU A 46 -5.61 -3.91 -4.32
N ILE A 47 -5.41 -2.71 -4.85
CA ILE A 47 -6.22 -2.13 -5.93
C ILE A 47 -5.34 -2.06 -7.18
N LEU A 48 -5.82 -2.63 -8.27
CA LEU A 48 -5.12 -2.70 -9.54
C LEU A 48 -5.83 -1.85 -10.61
N ASN A 49 -5.04 -1.29 -11.52
CA ASN A 49 -5.50 -0.59 -12.72
C ASN A 49 -6.49 0.58 -12.48
N GLU A 50 -6.42 1.25 -11.33
CA GLU A 50 -7.31 2.37 -10.99
C GLU A 50 -6.59 3.71 -11.15
N SER A 51 -6.45 4.13 -12.41
CA SER A 51 -5.68 5.32 -12.77
C SER A 51 -6.30 6.62 -12.25
N ARG A 52 -7.59 6.65 -11.91
CA ARG A 52 -8.29 7.89 -11.50
C ARG A 52 -8.00 8.28 -10.06
N ALA A 53 -7.60 7.32 -9.22
CA ALA A 53 -7.28 7.56 -7.81
C ALA A 53 -6.21 8.66 -7.62
N PHE A 54 -5.29 8.80 -8.58
CA PHE A 54 -4.18 9.74 -8.53
C PHE A 54 -4.28 10.89 -9.55
N GLN A 55 -5.46 11.14 -10.14
CA GLN A 55 -5.66 12.25 -11.10
C GLN A 55 -6.23 13.53 -10.43
N SER A 56 -6.64 13.46 -9.16
CA SER A 56 -7.24 14.60 -8.45
C SER A 56 -6.20 15.63 -7.97
N ARG A 57 -6.63 16.86 -7.61
CA ARG A 57 -5.75 17.88 -7.01
C ARG A 57 -4.98 17.38 -5.76
N MET A 58 -5.47 16.35 -5.08
CA MET A 58 -4.83 15.73 -3.91
C MET A 58 -3.60 14.87 -4.28
N SER A 59 -3.48 14.43 -5.55
CA SER A 59 -2.29 13.73 -6.07
C SER A 59 -1.03 14.60 -6.12
N LYS A 60 -1.19 15.93 -5.99
CA LYS A 60 -0.05 16.85 -5.85
C LYS A 60 0.72 16.61 -4.55
N TYR A 61 0.07 16.03 -3.54
CA TYR A 61 0.76 15.54 -2.34
C TYR A 61 1.49 14.24 -2.69
N GLY A 62 2.82 14.32 -2.79
CA GLY A 62 3.70 13.15 -2.98
C GLY A 62 4.43 13.06 -4.32
N LYS A 63 4.06 13.88 -5.32
CA LYS A 63 4.67 13.89 -6.68
C LYS A 63 4.75 12.48 -7.30
N LEU A 64 3.70 11.69 -7.14
CA LEU A 64 3.61 10.34 -7.69
C LEU A 64 3.26 10.42 -9.19
N LEU A 65 4.06 9.76 -10.03
CA LEU A 65 3.90 9.74 -11.49
C LEU A 65 3.70 8.31 -11.98
N GLY A 66 2.69 8.08 -12.81
CA GLY A 66 2.44 6.77 -13.42
C GLY A 66 1.90 5.71 -12.45
N VAL A 67 1.36 6.10 -11.29
CA VAL A 67 0.76 5.16 -10.35
C VAL A 67 -0.60 4.70 -10.84
N ASN A 68 -0.77 3.39 -10.98
CA ASN A 68 -2.02 2.76 -11.39
C ASN A 68 -2.50 1.67 -10.41
N ASN A 69 -1.63 1.28 -9.48
CA ASN A 69 -1.87 0.22 -8.50
C ASN A 69 -1.49 0.75 -7.11
N TYR A 70 -2.24 0.38 -6.07
CA TYR A 70 -1.97 0.83 -4.71
C TYR A 70 -2.54 -0.13 -3.67
N VAL A 71 -1.98 -0.08 -2.46
CA VAL A 71 -2.50 -0.82 -1.31
C VAL A 71 -3.22 0.15 -0.38
N ILE A 72 -4.48 -0.15 -0.08
CA ILE A 72 -5.21 0.48 1.01
C ILE A 72 -4.82 -0.24 2.29
N VAL A 73 -4.51 0.50 3.35
CA VAL A 73 -4.31 -0.04 4.71
C VAL A 73 -5.23 0.72 5.64
N ALA A 74 -6.28 0.05 6.11
CA ALA A 74 -7.26 0.63 7.03
C ALA A 74 -7.17 -0.04 8.41
N GLY A 75 -7.03 0.77 9.46
CA GLY A 75 -7.15 0.31 10.84
C GLY A 75 -8.57 0.44 11.36
N GLN A 76 -8.90 -0.31 12.41
CA GLN A 76 -10.15 -0.08 13.13
C GLN A 76 -10.17 1.34 13.70
N LYS A 77 -11.33 1.98 13.66
CA LYS A 77 -11.53 3.26 14.36
C LYS A 77 -11.27 3.01 15.84
N ALA A 78 -10.36 3.77 16.45
CA ALA A 78 -10.20 3.74 17.90
C ALA A 78 -11.55 4.08 18.55
N ASN A 79 -11.98 3.27 19.52
CA ASN A 79 -13.09 3.62 20.39
C ASN A 79 -12.64 4.83 21.22
N ASP A 80 -12.95 6.02 20.73
CA ASP A 80 -12.63 7.26 21.42
C ASP A 80 -13.61 7.45 22.59
N SER A 81 -13.27 6.81 23.70
CA SER A 81 -13.87 7.01 25.01
C SER A 81 -12.75 7.43 25.98
N ASN A 82 -12.24 8.65 25.82
CA ASN A 82 -11.43 9.38 26.82
C ASN A 82 -10.20 8.63 27.38
N ALA A 83 -9.05 8.75 26.73
CA ALA A 83 -7.77 8.33 27.30
C ALA A 83 -6.65 9.35 27.05
N TYR A 84 -6.94 10.63 27.33
CA TYR A 84 -5.91 11.63 27.63
C TYR A 84 -6.36 12.47 28.83
N GLN A 85 -6.42 11.84 29.99
CA GLN A 85 -6.06 12.48 31.25
C GLN A 85 -5.10 11.54 31.98
N GLN A 86 -3.81 11.87 31.89
CA GLN A 86 -2.85 11.98 33.00
C GLN A 86 -1.55 12.57 32.45
#